data_AF-A0A920JII1-F1
#
_entry.id   AF-A0A920JII1-F1
#
_cell.length_a   1.000
_cell.length_b   1.000
_cell.length_c   1.000
_cell.angle_alpha   90.00
_cell.angle_beta   90.00
_cell.angle_gamma   90.00
#
_symmetry.space_group_name_H-M   'P 1'
#
loop_
_entity.id
_entity.type
_entity.pdbx_description
1 polymer ?
#
loop_
_entity_poly.entity_id
_entity_poly.type
_entity_poly.pdbx_seq_one_letter_code
_entity_poly.pdbx_strand_id
1 'polypeptide(L)'
;MAFNHQSMNPCLSFIYSLFDENLEDCDGAGVLSTVAGTIGILMANTALKAIIGDDVFNQMLALDLKNNSIHRISIKKSNNCDICI
;
A
#
# COMPACT_ATOMS: atom_id res chain seq x y z
N MET A 1 4.32 -3.52 0.69
CA MET A 1 3.49 -2.98 -0.41
C MET A 1 4.41 -2.06 -1.20
N ALA A 2 4.70 -2.34 -2.46
CA ALA A 2 5.54 -1.48 -3.28
C ALA A 2 4.76 -1.04 -4.52
N PHE A 3 4.79 0.26 -4.80
CA PHE A 3 4.24 0.85 -6.00
C PHE A 3 5.39 1.35 -6.85
N ASN A 4 5.36 1.02 -8.14
CA ASN A 4 6.34 1.48 -9.09
C ASN A 4 5.70 2.58 -9.95
N HIS A 5 6.36 3.73 -10.05
CA HIS A 5 5.95 4.86 -10.88
C HIS A 5 6.43 4.73 -12.35
N GLN A 6 6.77 3.54 -12.81
CA GLN A 6 7.01 3.28 -14.22
C GLN A 6 5.68 3.11 -14.96
N SER A 7 5.62 3.57 -16.22
CA SER A 7 4.40 3.60 -17.04
C SER A 7 3.65 2.25 -17.11
N MET A 8 4.29 1.10 -16.92
CA MET A 8 3.60 -0.20 -16.95
C MET A 8 2.88 -0.62 -15.65
N ASN A 9 3.09 0.05 -14.51
CA ASN A 9 2.56 -0.37 -13.21
C ASN A 9 1.49 0.60 -12.66
N PRO A 10 0.54 0.12 -11.82
CA PRO A 10 -0.40 0.97 -11.12
C PRO A 10 0.30 1.73 -9.98
N CYS A 11 0.05 3.04 -9.91
CA CYS A 11 0.50 3.89 -8.82
C CYS A 11 -0.52 3.95 -7.66
N LEU A 12 -0.09 4.55 -6.54
CA LEU A 12 -0.93 4.72 -5.35
C LEU A 12 -2.22 5.49 -5.64
N SER A 13 -2.18 6.43 -6.59
CA SER A 13 -3.34 7.28 -6.91
C SER A 13 -4.54 6.52 -7.50
N PHE A 14 -4.37 5.25 -7.92
CA PHE A 14 -5.52 4.41 -8.30
C PHE A 14 -6.38 3.97 -7.12
N ILE A 15 -5.82 3.98 -5.92
CA ILE A 15 -6.46 3.43 -4.71
C ILE A 15 -6.78 4.56 -3.72
N TYR A 16 -6.00 5.63 -3.76
CA TYR A 16 -6.08 6.70 -2.81
C TYR A 16 -6.30 8.04 -3.50
N SER A 17 -7.35 8.75 -3.07
CA SER A 17 -7.56 10.16 -3.41
C SER A 17 -7.06 11.02 -2.25
N LEU A 18 -6.21 12.00 -2.53
CA LEU A 18 -5.63 12.90 -1.51
C LEU A 18 -6.68 13.78 -0.79
N PHE A 19 -7.93 13.78 -1.25
CA PHE A 19 -9.02 14.63 -0.77
C PHE A 19 -10.21 13.83 -0.23
N ASP A 20 -10.03 12.57 0.16
CA ASP A 20 -11.12 11.84 0.83
C ASP A 20 -11.28 12.34 2.27
N GLU A 21 -12.16 13.32 2.45
CA GLU A 21 -12.50 13.92 3.75
C GLU A 21 -13.13 12.91 4.74
N ASN A 22 -13.44 11.69 4.32
CA ASN A 22 -13.99 10.63 5.18
C ASN A 22 -12.93 9.78 5.87
N LEU A 23 -11.64 10.02 5.62
CA LEU A 23 -10.57 9.31 6.32
C LEU A 23 -10.39 9.93 7.71
N GLU A 24 -10.78 9.18 8.74
CA GLU A 24 -10.41 9.47 10.12
C GLU A 24 -8.89 9.56 10.23
N ASP A 25 -8.39 10.58 10.93
CA ASP A 25 -6.97 10.67 11.21
C ASP A 25 -6.58 9.76 12.38
N CYS A 26 -5.32 9.32 12.37
CA CYS A 26 -4.76 8.55 13.48
C CYS A 26 -4.66 9.38 14.79
N ASP A 27 -4.92 10.69 14.73
CA ASP A 27 -4.81 11.62 15.86
C ASP A 27 -6.05 11.51 16.77
N GLY A 28 -7.25 11.32 16.20
CA GLY A 28 -8.50 11.16 16.95
C GLY A 28 -8.70 9.76 17.57
N ALA A 29 -8.42 8.69 16.82
CA ALA A 29 -8.70 7.30 17.25
C ALA A 29 -7.49 6.60 17.91
N GLY A 30 -6.28 7.10 17.68
CA GLY A 30 -5.03 6.45 18.04
C GLY A 30 -4.72 5.20 17.19
N VAL A 31 -3.48 4.72 17.26
CA VAL A 31 -3.03 3.51 16.55
C VAL A 31 -2.24 2.60 17.50
N LEU A 32 -2.54 1.30 17.50
CA LEU A 32 -1.77 0.33 18.28
C LEU A 32 -0.35 0.22 17.71
N SER A 33 0.65 0.31 18.58
CA SER A 33 2.07 0.22 18.19
C SER A 33 2.41 -1.07 17.43
N THR A 34 1.75 -2.18 17.76
CA THR A 34 1.91 -3.47 17.07
C THR A 34 1.39 -3.44 15.63
N VAL A 35 0.34 -2.67 15.35
CA VAL A 35 -0.19 -2.47 13.99
C VAL A 35 0.84 -1.67 13.17
N ALA A 36 1.21 -0.48 13.64
CA ALA A 36 2.16 0.37 12.94
C ALA A 36 3.53 -0.32 12.75
N GLY A 37 4.03 -0.99 13.79
CA GLY A 37 5.31 -1.71 13.77
C GLY A 37 5.32 -2.87 12.77
N THR A 38 4.25 -3.67 12.73
CA THR A 38 4.14 -4.80 11.79
C THR A 38 4.15 -4.31 10.33
N ILE A 39 3.38 -3.27 10.04
CA ILE A 39 3.36 -2.68 8.68
C ILE A 39 4.73 -2.09 8.32
N GLY A 40 5.40 -1.40 9.25
CA GLY A 40 6.75 -0.87 9.05
C GLY A 40 7.78 -1.94 8.70
N ILE A 41 7.78 -3.08 9.41
CA ILE A 41 8.67 -4.21 9.12
C ILE A 41 8.38 -4.81 7.74
N LEU A 42 7.10 -4.98 7.37
CA LEU A 42 6.73 -5.48 6.04
C LEU A 42 7.13 -4.51 4.93
N MET A 43 7.03 -3.20 5.15
CA MET A 43 7.51 -2.18 4.21
C MET A 43 9.03 -2.26 4.03
N ALA A 44 9.80 -2.33 5.13
CA ALA A 44 11.25 -2.48 5.07
C ALA A 44 11.67 -3.76 4.34
N ASN A 45 11.01 -4.88 4.62
CA ASN A 45 11.26 -6.14 3.92
C ASN A 45 10.93 -6.02 2.42
N THR A 46 9.81 -5.37 2.06
CA THR A 46 9.46 -5.15 0.65
C THR A 46 10.51 -4.29 -0.06
N ALA A 47 11.05 -3.26 0.61
CA ALA A 47 12.11 -2.42 0.05
C ALA A 47 13.40 -3.21 -0.19
N LEU A 48 13.80 -4.06 0.77
CA LEU A 48 14.96 -4.94 0.59
C LEU A 48 14.77 -5.89 -0.59
N LYS A 49 13.60 -6.51 -0.71
CA LYS A 49 13.24 -7.36 -1.85
C LYS A 49 13.42 -6.64 -3.18
N ALA A 50 12.92 -5.41 -3.29
CA ALA A 50 13.08 -4.59 -4.50
C ALA A 50 14.56 -4.30 -4.81
N ILE A 51 15.39 -4.03 -3.80
CA ILE A 51 16.83 -3.75 -3.97
C ILE A 51 17.57 -4.98 -4.52
N ILE A 52 17.21 -6.19 -4.09
CA ILE A 52 17.85 -7.44 -4.54
C ILE A 52 17.26 -7.99 -5.85
N GLY A 53 16.35 -7.26 -6.50
CA GLY A 53 15.72 -7.65 -7.76
C GLY A 53 14.56 -8.64 -7.63
N ASP A 54 13.97 -8.79 -6.44
CA ASP A 54 12.71 -9.51 -6.23
C ASP A 54 11.54 -8.52 -6.27
N ASP A 55 10.82 -8.52 -7.39
CA ASP A 55 9.75 -7.59 -7.67
C ASP A 55 8.42 -8.03 -7.05
N VAL A 56 7.86 -7.18 -6.19
CA VAL A 56 6.48 -7.34 -5.66
C VAL A 56 5.69 -6.07 -5.93
N PHE A 57 5.18 -5.95 -7.15
CA PHE A 57 4.33 -4.85 -7.58
C PHE A 57 2.88 -5.32 -7.80
N ASN A 58 1.95 -4.38 -7.89
CA ASN A 58 0.56 -4.59 -8.35
C ASN A 58 -0.32 -5.37 -7.36
N GLN A 59 0.11 -5.47 -6.10
CA GLN A 59 -0.65 -6.09 -5.01
C GLN A 59 -0.66 -5.17 -3.79
N MET A 60 -1.85 -4.95 -3.23
CA MET A 60 -2.02 -4.39 -1.91
C MET A 60 -2.22 -5.54 -0.91
N LEU A 61 -1.63 -5.38 0.27
CA LEU A 61 -1.79 -6.30 1.39
C LEU A 61 -2.58 -5.56 2.47
N ALA A 62 -3.77 -6.05 2.80
CA ALA A 62 -4.54 -5.55 3.94
C ALA A 62 -4.43 -6.55 5.08
N LEU A 63 -3.98 -6.07 6.25
CA LEU A 63 -3.84 -6.89 7.45
C LEU A 63 -4.89 -6.45 8.45
N ASP A 64 -5.77 -7.37 8.81
CA ASP A 64 -6.65 -7.21 9.96
C ASP A 64 -5.98 -7.92 11.14
N LEU A 65 -5.29 -7.16 11.99
CA LEU A 65 -4.60 -7.71 13.15
C LEU A 65 -5.52 -8.00 14.33
N LYS A 66 -6.78 -7.54 14.29
CA LYS A 66 -7.78 -7.93 15.29
C LYS A 66 -8.20 -9.38 15.06
N ASN A 67 -8.41 -9.76 13.80
CA ASN A 67 -8.82 -11.11 13.40
C ASN A 67 -7.66 -11.98 12.92
N ASN A 68 -6.44 -11.44 12.87
CA ASN A 68 -5.25 -12.09 12.33
C ASN A 68 -5.41 -12.61 10.89
N SER A 69 -6.10 -11.86 10.04
CA SER A 69 -6.29 -12.19 8.63
C SER A 69 -5.44 -11.31 7.72
N ILE A 70 -5.05 -11.89 6.58
CA ILE A 70 -4.24 -11.24 5.56
C ILE A 70 -4.98 -11.34 4.23
N HIS A 71 -5.28 -10.21 3.64
CA HIS A 71 -5.97 -10.12 2.35
C HIS A 71 -5.01 -9.60 1.29
N ARG A 72 -4.89 -10.34 0.19
CA ARG A 72 -4.17 -9.91 -1.00
C ARG A 72 -5.16 -9.34 -2.00
N ILE A 73 -4.95 -8.10 -2.37
CA ILE A 73 -5.82 -7.35 -3.28
C ILE A 73 -4.99 -7.05 -4.53
N SER A 74 -5.38 -7.62 -5.67
CA SER A 74 -4.73 -7.32 -6.95
C SER A 74 -5.17 -5.94 -7.44
N ILE A 75 -4.20 -5.10 -7.79
CA ILE A 75 -4.44 -3.75 -8.31
C ILE A 75 -4.24 -3.78 -9.82
N LYS A 76 -5.22 -3.29 -10.56
CA LYS A 76 -5.15 -3.17 -12.01
C LYS A 76 -4.83 -1.73 -12.38
N LYS A 77 -3.95 -1.55 -13.37
CA LYS A 77 -3.76 -0.24 -14.01
C LYS A 77 -5.07 0.18 -14.69
N SER A 78 -5.46 1.44 -14.54
CA SER A 78 -6.50 2.08 -15.36
C SER A 78 -5.84 3.07 -16.33
N ASN A 79 -6.44 3.23 -17.52
CA ASN A 79 -5.90 4.09 -18.58
C ASN A 79 -6.13 5.58 -18.34
N ASN A 80 -6.82 5.94 -17.25
CA ASN A 80 -7.33 7.28 -17.00
C ASN A 80 -6.59 8.00 -15.85
N CYS A 81 -5.28 7.77 -15.73
CA CYS A 81 -4.46 8.34 -14.65
C CYS A 81 -3.57 9.45 -15.18
N ASP A 82 -3.77 10.67 -14.66
CA ASP A 82 -3.01 11.85 -15.05
C ASP A 82 -1.55 11.85 -14.54
N ILE A 83 -1.21 10.91 -13.65
CA ILE A 83 0.10 10.83 -12.97
C ILE A 83 1.06 9.85 -13.68
N CYS A 84 0.53 8.73 -14.21
CA CYS A 84 1.34 7.69 -14.84
C CYS A 84 1.05 7.62 -16.34
N ILE A 85 1.71 8.51 -17.09
CA ILE A 85 1.72 8.58 -18.55
C ILE A 85 2.68 7.51 -19.11
#